data_AF-A0A531JBN6-F1
#
_entry.id   AF-A0A531JBN6-F1
#
_cell.length_a   1.000
_cell.length_b   1.000
_cell.length_c   1.000
_cell.angle_alpha   90.00
_cell.angle_beta   90.00
_cell.angle_gamma   90.00
#
_symmetry.space_group_name_H-M   'P 1'
#
loop_
_entity.id
_entity.type
_entity.pdbx_description
1 polymer ?
#
loop_
_entity_poly.entity_id
_entity_poly.type
_entity_poly.pdbx_seq_one_letter_code
_entity_poly.pdbx_strand_id
1 'polypeptide(L)'
;MRISLLPLLVLALPLLEIAGFVVVGRQIGALATVGLVLASSIAGSLLLRHQGFGVMARVRAEMDAGRDPSSQLAHGAMIVLAAILLIIPGFITDILAI
;
A
#
# COMPACT_ATOMS: atom_id res chain seq x y z
N MET A 1 -2.96 25.99 22.31
CA MET A 1 -2.22 25.17 21.32
C MET A 1 -3.19 24.10 20.82
N ARG A 2 -3.62 24.16 19.56
CA ARG A 2 -4.41 23.06 18.97
C ARG A 2 -3.45 21.91 18.80
N ILE A 3 -3.48 20.93 19.70
CA ILE A 3 -2.69 19.71 19.56
C ILE A 3 -3.28 18.97 18.37
N SER A 4 -2.70 19.15 17.19
CA SER A 4 -3.05 18.34 16.03
C SER A 4 -2.67 16.91 16.37
N LEU A 5 -3.62 15.98 16.36
CA LEU A 5 -3.40 14.55 16.68
C LEU A 5 -2.59 13.82 15.59
N LEU A 6 -2.47 14.43 14.41
CA LEU A 6 -1.78 13.89 13.24
C LEU A 6 -0.34 13.37 13.52
N PRO A 7 0.56 14.12 14.19
CA PRO A 7 1.92 13.65 14.46
C PRO A 7 1.94 12.41 15.35
N LEU A 8 1.01 12.33 16.32
CA LEU A 8 0.90 11.18 17.21
C LEU A 8 0.47 9.93 16.44
N LEU A 9 -0.48 10.08 15.51
CA LEU A 9 -0.99 8.99 14.69
C LEU A 9 0.08 8.46 13.74
N VAL A 10 0.85 9.35 13.11
CA VAL A 10 2.00 9.00 12.27
C VAL A 10 3.08 8.26 13.05
N LEU A 11 3.33 8.64 14.32
CA LEU A 11 4.31 7.96 15.17
C LEU A 11 3.78 6.63 15.72
N ALA A 12 2.48 6.55 16.02
CA ALA A 12 1.83 5.36 16.56
C ALA A 12 1.78 4.21 15.55
N LEU A 13 1.61 4.52 14.26
CA LEU A 13 1.53 3.52 13.19
C LEU A 13 2.75 2.56 13.18
N PRO A 14 4.01 3.00 13.02
CA PRO A 14 5.15 2.10 13.00
C PRO A 14 5.37 1.35 14.33
N LEU A 15 4.97 1.95 15.47
CA LEU A 15 5.02 1.26 16.77
C LEU A 15 4.02 0.10 16.83
N LEU A 16 2.81 0.31 16.31
CA LEU A 16 1.80 -0.74 16.19
C LEU A 16 2.25 -1.83 15.21
N GLU A 17 2.93 -1.47 14.13
CA GLU A 17 3.50 -2.45 13.20
C GLU A 17 4.54 -3.33 13.86
N ILE A 18 5.50 -2.75 14.60
CA ILE A 18 6.51 -3.51 15.35
C ILE A 18 5.84 -4.45 16.36
N ALA A 19 4.82 -3.96 17.08
CA ALA A 19 4.06 -4.80 18.00
C ALA A 19 3.36 -5.97 17.25
N GLY A 20 2.77 -5.70 16.09
CA GLY A 20 2.17 -6.71 15.21
C GLY A 20 3.18 -7.77 14.76
N PHE A 21 4.37 -7.34 14.30
CA PHE A 21 5.45 -8.25 13.94
C PHE A 21 5.88 -9.16 15.09
N VAL A 22 5.96 -8.63 16.30
CA VAL A 22 6.29 -9.43 17.49
C VAL A 22 5.19 -10.45 17.80
N VAL A 23 3.91 -10.03 17.75
CA VAL A 23 2.78 -10.93 18.02
C VAL A 23 2.72 -12.07 17.00
N VAL A 24 2.81 -11.75 15.71
CA VAL A 24 2.78 -12.76 14.63
C VAL A 24 4.03 -13.64 14.71
N GLY A 25 5.21 -13.04 14.88
CA GLY A 25 6.47 -13.75 15.05
C GLY A 25 6.48 -14.75 16.20
N ARG A 26 5.77 -14.46 17.29
CA ARG A 26 5.58 -15.40 18.41
C ARG A 26 4.63 -16.55 18.08
N GLN A 27 3.66 -16.37 17.18
CA GLN A 27 2.69 -17.39 16.82
C GLN A 27 3.20 -18.34 15.73
N ILE A 28 3.83 -17.81 14.68
CA ILE A 28 4.24 -18.59 13.49
C ILE A 28 5.76 -18.71 13.32
N GLY A 29 6.55 -18.02 14.15
CA GLY A 29 8.00 -17.98 14.06
C GLY A 29 8.53 -16.84 13.18
N ALA A 30 9.79 -16.44 13.45
CA ALA A 30 10.42 -15.32 12.76
C ALA A 30 10.58 -15.55 11.25
N LEU A 31 11.00 -16.75 10.83
CA LEU A 31 11.19 -17.06 9.41
C LEU A 31 9.88 -17.00 8.62
N ALA A 32 8.79 -17.54 9.17
CA ALA A 32 7.48 -17.48 8.53
C ALA A 32 6.97 -16.02 8.43
N THR A 33 7.22 -15.21 9.46
CA THR A 33 6.86 -13.78 9.47
C THR A 33 7.63 -13.00 8.39
N VAL A 34 8.93 -13.24 8.25
CA VAL A 34 9.74 -12.66 7.17
C VAL A 34 9.24 -13.14 5.80
N GLY A 35 8.85 -14.41 5.68
CA GLY A 35 8.24 -14.95 4.46
C GLY A 35 6.96 -14.22 4.05
N LEU A 36 6.07 -13.94 5.01
CA LEU A 36 4.84 -13.17 4.77
C LEU A 36 5.13 -11.75 4.29
N VAL A 37 6.08 -11.07 4.93
CA VAL A 37 6.53 -9.73 4.52
C VAL A 37 7.07 -9.74 3.09
N LEU A 38 7.93 -10.69 2.76
CA LEU A 38 8.46 -10.79 1.40
C LEU A 38 7.34 -11.07 0.38
N ALA A 39 6.38 -11.91 0.75
CA ALA A 39 5.23 -12.20 -0.09
C ALA A 39 4.35 -10.96 -0.32
N SER A 40 4.07 -10.15 0.71
CA SER A 40 3.30 -8.92 0.57
C SER A 40 4.04 -7.88 -0.28
N SER A 41 5.35 -7.72 -0.08
CA SER A 41 6.17 -6.82 -0.92
C SER A 41 6.19 -7.24 -2.39
N ILE A 42 6.28 -8.55 -2.67
CA ILE A 42 6.19 -9.08 -4.04
C ILE A 42 4.79 -8.81 -4.61
N ALA A 43 3.73 -9.06 -3.85
CA ALA A 43 2.36 -8.81 -4.27
C ALA A 43 2.12 -7.32 -4.61
N GLY A 44 2.60 -6.39 -3.79
CA GLY A 44 2.53 -4.95 -4.05
C GLY A 44 3.28 -4.55 -5.33
N SER A 45 4.48 -5.10 -5.55
CA SER A 45 5.26 -4.88 -6.77
C SER A 45 4.54 -5.41 -8.02
N LEU A 46 3.94 -6.60 -7.94
CA LEU A 46 3.14 -7.18 -9.01
C LEU A 46 1.89 -6.35 -9.29
N LEU A 47 1.19 -5.89 -8.25
CA LEU A 47 0.02 -5.02 -8.38
C LEU A 47 0.38 -3.74 -9.13
N LEU A 48 1.48 -3.09 -8.75
CA LEU A 48 1.96 -1.89 -9.43
C LEU A 48 2.29 -2.14 -10.91
N ARG A 49 2.94 -3.27 -11.21
CA ARG A 49 3.23 -3.66 -12.60
C ARG A 49 1.96 -3.93 -13.39
N HIS A 50 1.09 -4.81 -12.90
CA HIS A 50 -0.08 -5.24 -13.67
C HIS A 50 -1.14 -4.14 -13.82
N GLN A 51 -1.45 -3.42 -12.75
CA GLN A 51 -2.51 -2.42 -12.77
C GLN A 51 -2.01 -1.04 -13.19
N GLY A 52 -0.76 -0.67 -12.88
CA GLY A 52 -0.19 0.63 -13.25
C GLY A 52 -0.09 0.84 -14.76
N PHE A 53 0.33 -0.17 -15.52
CA PHE A 53 0.36 -0.09 -16.99
C PHE A 53 -1.04 0.04 -17.60
N GLY A 54 -2.01 -0.71 -17.06
CA GLY A 54 -3.40 -0.66 -17.52
C GLY A 54 -4.05 0.71 -17.31
N VAL A 55 -3.79 1.35 -16.18
CA VAL A 55 -4.31 2.71 -15.92
C VAL A 55 -3.68 3.73 -16.87
N MET A 56 -2.36 3.69 -17.08
CA MET A 56 -1.73 4.63 -18.02
C MET A 56 -2.25 4.50 -19.45
N ALA A 57 -2.54 3.27 -19.91
CA ALA A 57 -3.15 3.07 -21.22
C ALA A 57 -4.54 3.71 -21.31
N ARG A 58 -5.37 3.57 -20.27
CA ARG A 58 -6.71 4.18 -20.21
C ARG A 58 -6.66 5.71 -20.11
N VAL A 59 -5.75 6.25 -19.31
CA VAL A 59 -5.53 7.71 -19.21
C VAL A 59 -5.15 8.29 -20.56
N ARG A 60 -4.24 7.65 -21.30
CA ARG A 60 -3.88 8.07 -22.67
C ARG A 60 -5.06 8.01 -23.62
N ALA A 61 -5.83 6.92 -23.61
CA ALA A 61 -7.00 6.76 -24.47
C ALA A 61 -8.08 7.84 -24.22
N GLU A 62 -8.35 8.21 -22.96
CA GLU A 62 -9.30 9.28 -22.64
C GLU A 62 -8.79 10.66 -23.09
N MET A 63 -7.50 10.94 -22.90
CA MET A 63 -6.88 12.18 -23.38
C MET A 63 -6.90 12.28 -24.91
N ASP A 64 -6.56 11.21 -25.62
CA ASP A 64 -6.57 11.14 -27.09
C ASP A 64 -8.00 11.29 -27.63
N ALA A 65 -9.01 10.82 -26.89
CA ALA A 65 -10.42 10.99 -27.21
C ALA A 65 -11.00 12.36 -26.82
N GLY A 66 -10.21 13.27 -26.23
CA GLY A 66 -10.64 14.58 -25.77
C GLY A 66 -11.61 14.55 -24.58
N ARG A 67 -11.60 13.46 -23.80
CA ARG A 67 -12.44 13.26 -22.60
C ARG A 67 -11.66 13.57 -21.33
N ASP A 68 -12.36 13.79 -20.22
CA ASP A 68 -11.73 14.08 -18.92
C ASP A 68 -11.12 12.81 -18.28
N PRO A 69 -9.79 12.74 -18.09
CA PRO A 69 -9.13 11.58 -17.50
C PRO A 69 -9.12 11.58 -15.96
N SER A 70 -9.74 12.57 -15.30
CA SER A 70 -9.70 12.77 -13.84
C SER A 70 -10.01 11.51 -13.02
N SER A 71 -11.03 10.75 -13.43
CA SER A 71 -11.43 9.50 -12.77
C SER A 71 -10.34 8.41 -12.88
N GLN A 72 -9.72 8.26 -14.05
CA GLN A 72 -8.65 7.27 -14.25
C GLN A 72 -7.37 7.64 -13.49
N LEU A 73 -7.08 8.94 -13.40
CA LEU A 73 -5.96 9.45 -12.61
C LEU A 73 -6.15 9.17 -11.11
N ALA A 74 -7.36 9.41 -10.58
CA ALA A 74 -7.69 9.08 -9.19
C ALA A 74 -7.57 7.57 -8.92
N HIS A 75 -8.06 6.73 -9.83
CA HIS A 75 -7.91 5.28 -9.72
C HIS A 75 -6.44 4.83 -9.76
N GLY A 76 -5.63 5.43 -10.65
CA GLY A 76 -4.18 5.19 -10.69
C GLY A 76 -3.47 5.59 -9.40
N ALA A 77 -3.84 6.73 -8.82
CA ALA A 77 -3.29 7.18 -7.54
C ALA A 77 -3.60 6.19 -6.41
N MET A 78 -4.83 5.67 -6.36
CA MET A 78 -5.22 4.65 -5.38
C MET A 78 -4.43 3.34 -5.54
N ILE A 79 -4.21 2.88 -6.77
CA ILE A 79 -3.39 1.69 -7.06
C ILE A 79 -1.94 1.89 -6.61
N VAL A 80 -1.36 3.06 -6.89
CA VAL A 80 0.01 3.39 -6.45
C VAL A 80 0.09 3.45 -4.93
N LEU A 81 -0.90 4.05 -4.27
CA LEU A 81 -0.96 4.12 -2.81
C LEU A 81 -1.04 2.72 -2.20
N ALA A 82 -1.95 1.87 -2.68
CA ALA A 82 -2.08 0.49 -2.23
C ALA A 82 -0.77 -0.30 -2.46
N ALA A 83 -0.14 -0.16 -3.63
CA ALA A 83 1.15 -0.80 -3.90
C ALA A 83 2.24 -0.35 -2.94
N ILE A 84 2.36 0.94 -2.65
CA ILE A 84 3.36 1.47 -1.70
C ILE A 84 3.09 0.91 -0.29
N LEU A 85 1.82 0.86 0.13
CA LEU A 85 1.44 0.32 1.44
C LEU A 85 1.72 -1.18 1.58
N LEU A 86 1.61 -1.97 0.50
CA LEU A 86 2.01 -3.39 0.47
C LEU A 86 3.52 -3.61 0.34
N ILE A 87 4.24 -2.68 -0.32
CA ILE A 87 5.70 -2.79 -0.53
C ILE A 87 6.44 -2.47 0.77
N ILE A 88 5.98 -1.46 1.52
CA ILE A 88 6.55 -1.13 2.83
C ILE A 88 5.95 -2.10 3.85
N PRO A 89 6.74 -3.03 4.42
CA PRO A 89 6.20 -4.08 5.26
C PRO A 89 5.46 -3.52 6.47
N GLY A 90 4.16 -3.82 6.56
CA GLY A 90 3.37 -3.57 7.76
C GLY A 90 2.15 -4.47 7.77
N PHE A 91 1.94 -5.25 8.83
CA PHE A 91 0.74 -6.09 8.92
C PHE A 91 -0.55 -5.26 8.92
N ILE A 92 -0.56 -4.09 9.55
CA ILE A 92 -1.75 -3.25 9.62
C ILE A 92 -1.93 -2.50 8.28
N THR A 93 -0.86 -1.95 7.72
CA THR A 93 -0.91 -1.30 6.39
C THR A 93 -1.24 -2.27 5.27
N ASP A 94 -0.75 -3.51 5.32
CA ASP A 94 -1.04 -4.56 4.33
C ASP A 94 -2.54 -4.92 4.36
N ILE A 95 -3.15 -5.03 5.54
CA ILE A 95 -4.60 -5.28 5.69
C ILE A 95 -5.42 -4.11 5.15
N LEU A 96 -4.98 -2.87 5.38
CA LEU A 96 -5.67 -1.67 4.87
C LEU A 96 -5.53 -1.50 3.36
N ALA A 97 -4.51 -2.08 2.75
CA ALA A 97 -4.22 -1.94 1.33
C ALA A 97 -4.92 -2.96 0.42
N ILE A 98 -5.43 -4.06 0.99
CA ILE A 98 -6.25 -5.10 0.33
C ILE A 98 -7.71 -4.68 0.32
#